data_AF-A0A3C0WHN2-F1
#
_entry.id   AF-A0A3C0WHN2-F1
#
_cell.length_a   1.000
_cell.length_b   1.000
_cell.length_c   1.000
_cell.angle_alpha   90.00
_cell.angle_beta   90.00
_cell.angle_gamma   90.00
#
_symmetry.space_group_name_H-M   'P 1'
#
loop_
_entity.id
_entity.type
_entity.pdbx_description
1 polymer ?
#
loop_
_entity_poly.entity_id
_entity_poly.type
_entity_poly.pdbx_seq_one_letter_code
_entity_poly.pdbx_strand_id
1 'polypeptide(L)'
;MANDFLQRDWDLELEDDLRQLIRLGIREDLRHEHDWTTLAVIPADATGKASVVARDTGVIAGLKTIDVILDETNVAGSCSIQCADGQTVTSGQAIVVIEASARELLTIERLILNFIGRLSGIATLTAQYVSHVEGRCRVYDTRKTTPGWRRLEKYAVRCGGGMNHRIGLHDAIMIKDNHLAISNSASVDLTMRQAIEMARNTAASIERDQDVIVEVEVDTLEQLTDVIPAEPDIVLLDNMTVEELQQAVAMI
;
A
#
# COMPACT_ATOMS: atom_id res chain seq x y z
N MET A 1 -14.59 -10.59 -18.11
CA MET A 1 -13.75 -10.57 -16.89
C MET A 1 -14.31 -9.45 -16.03
N ALA A 2 -14.56 -9.69 -14.74
CA ALA A 2 -15.08 -8.63 -13.87
C ALA A 2 -14.09 -7.45 -13.85
N ASN A 3 -14.60 -6.21 -13.93
CA ASN A 3 -13.79 -5.02 -13.70
C ASN A 3 -13.28 -5.09 -12.27
N ASP A 4 -11.96 -4.97 -12.09
CA ASP A 4 -11.30 -5.01 -10.78
C ASP A 4 -10.23 -3.92 -10.76
N PHE A 5 -9.85 -3.49 -9.57
CA PHE A 5 -8.89 -2.41 -9.41
C PHE A 5 -7.53 -2.81 -9.95
N LEU A 6 -6.78 -1.81 -10.45
CA LEU A 6 -5.42 -2.03 -10.92
C LEU A 6 -4.52 -2.41 -9.75
N GLN A 7 -4.00 -3.63 -9.84
CA GLN A 7 -3.08 -4.17 -8.86
C GLN A 7 -1.69 -3.59 -9.08
N ARG A 8 -1.08 -3.03 -8.03
CA ARG A 8 0.20 -2.30 -8.14
C ARG A 8 1.36 -3.19 -7.80
N ASP A 9 2.31 -3.25 -8.72
CA ASP A 9 3.62 -3.81 -8.49
C ASP A 9 4.65 -2.68 -8.39
N TRP A 10 5.92 -3.02 -8.23
CA TRP A 10 7.00 -2.05 -8.17
C TRP A 10 7.19 -1.36 -9.53
N ASP A 11 6.89 -0.07 -9.62
CA ASP A 11 7.02 0.76 -10.82
C ASP A 11 7.86 2.03 -10.58
N LEU A 12 8.10 2.81 -11.63
CA LEU A 12 8.90 4.04 -11.58
C LEU A 12 8.26 5.12 -10.71
N GLU A 13 6.93 5.17 -10.64
CA GLU A 13 6.22 6.16 -9.81
C GLU A 13 6.37 5.84 -8.33
N LEU A 14 6.30 4.56 -7.94
CA LEU A 14 6.60 4.11 -6.59
C LEU A 14 8.05 4.41 -6.22
N GLU A 15 8.99 4.18 -7.13
CA GLU A 15 10.40 4.50 -6.88
C GLU A 15 10.61 6.00 -6.66
N ASP A 16 9.94 6.88 -7.42
CA ASP A 16 10.01 8.33 -7.20
C ASP A 16 9.45 8.74 -5.83
N ASP A 17 8.26 8.24 -5.47
CA ASP A 17 7.65 8.45 -4.15
C ASP A 17 8.62 7.99 -3.03
N LEU A 18 9.26 6.83 -3.20
CA LEU A 18 10.26 6.28 -2.29
C LEU A 18 11.48 7.20 -2.18
N ARG A 19 12.03 7.70 -3.28
CA ARG A 19 13.19 8.62 -3.27
C ARG A 19 12.88 9.89 -2.48
N GLN A 20 11.66 10.42 -2.61
CA GLN A 20 11.23 11.57 -1.81
C GLN A 20 11.23 11.25 -0.30
N LEU A 21 10.72 10.07 0.08
CA LEU A 21 10.74 9.62 1.48
C LEU A 21 12.14 9.33 2.00
N ILE A 22 13.03 8.76 1.17
CA ILE A 22 14.43 8.52 1.52
C ILE A 22 15.14 9.84 1.79
N ARG A 23 15.01 10.83 0.90
CA ARG A 23 15.59 12.17 1.09
C ARG A 23 15.05 12.84 2.35
N LEU A 24 13.77 12.67 2.64
CA LEU A 24 13.18 13.14 3.89
C LEU A 24 13.81 12.45 5.10
N GLY A 25 13.96 11.13 5.07
CA GLY A 25 14.59 10.34 6.13
C GLY A 25 16.06 10.70 6.37
N ILE A 26 16.85 10.87 5.29
CA ILE A 26 18.24 11.34 5.39
C ILE A 26 18.29 12.73 6.04
N ARG A 27 17.43 13.65 5.62
CA ARG A 27 17.35 15.01 6.19
C ARG A 27 16.86 15.00 7.65
N GLU A 28 16.03 14.04 8.03
CA GLU A 28 15.58 13.85 9.40
C GLU A 28 16.73 13.39 10.30
N ASP A 29 17.48 12.38 9.88
CA ASP A 29 18.50 11.72 10.70
C ASP A 29 19.83 12.49 10.73
N LEU A 30 20.22 13.15 9.62
CA LEU A 30 21.50 13.84 9.49
C LEU A 30 21.41 15.37 9.45
N ARG A 31 20.26 15.94 9.05
CA ARG A 31 20.09 17.39 8.82
C ARG A 31 21.19 17.95 7.90
N HIS A 32 22.06 18.81 8.44
CA HIS A 32 23.20 19.42 7.76
C HIS A 32 24.53 18.95 8.34
N GLU A 33 24.48 17.94 9.22
CA GLU A 33 25.60 17.41 9.98
C GLU A 33 25.89 15.97 9.52
N HIS A 34 26.77 15.30 10.27
CA HIS A 34 27.14 13.92 10.04
C HIS A 34 26.70 13.02 11.20
N ASP A 35 26.77 11.70 11.00
CA ASP A 35 26.74 10.75 12.11
C ASP A 35 28.02 10.92 12.95
N TRP A 36 27.93 11.75 13.98
CA TRP A 36 29.04 12.07 14.87
C TRP A 36 29.56 10.86 15.63
N THR A 37 28.69 9.92 15.97
CA THR A 37 29.09 8.73 16.71
C THR A 37 30.00 7.88 15.82
N THR A 38 29.55 7.61 14.59
CA THR A 38 30.31 6.86 13.61
C THR A 38 31.63 7.54 13.26
N LEU A 39 31.63 8.86 13.05
CA LEU A 39 32.87 9.61 12.78
C LEU A 39 33.86 9.59 13.95
N ALA A 40 33.37 9.59 15.19
CA ALA A 40 34.21 9.64 16.38
C ALA A 40 34.89 8.30 16.69
N VAL A 41 34.25 7.17 16.41
CA VAL A 41 34.71 5.86 16.90
C VAL A 41 35.10 4.86 15.81
N ILE A 42 34.76 5.12 14.55
CA ILE A 42 35.05 4.21 13.43
C ILE A 42 36.16 4.81 12.56
N PRO A 43 37.27 4.08 12.28
CA PRO A 43 38.32 4.55 11.36
C PRO A 43 37.78 4.83 9.95
N ALA A 44 38.41 5.78 9.24
CA ALA A 44 37.93 6.20 7.92
C ALA A 44 38.14 5.14 6.82
N ASP A 45 39.11 4.26 6.98
CA ASP A 45 39.48 3.16 6.09
C ASP A 45 38.85 1.82 6.49
N ALA A 46 38.06 1.79 7.57
CA ALA A 46 37.39 0.58 8.02
C ALA A 46 36.33 0.14 7.00
N THR A 47 36.44 -1.10 6.53
CA THR A 47 35.39 -1.77 5.75
C THR A 47 34.53 -2.63 6.65
N GLY A 48 33.27 -2.83 6.27
CA GLY A 48 32.31 -3.60 7.04
C GLY A 48 31.51 -4.55 6.16
N LYS A 49 31.01 -5.61 6.81
CA LYS A 49 30.02 -6.54 6.27
C LYS A 49 28.88 -6.64 7.26
N ALA A 50 27.69 -6.23 6.84
CA ALA A 50 26.48 -6.24 7.66
C ALA A 50 25.46 -7.22 7.07
N SER A 51 24.64 -7.80 7.95
CA SER A 51 23.49 -8.61 7.54
C SER A 51 22.23 -8.03 8.16
N VAL A 52 21.21 -7.79 7.33
CA VAL A 52 19.87 -7.53 7.82
C VAL A 52 19.25 -8.88 8.17
N VAL A 53 18.75 -9.03 9.39
CA VAL A 53 18.27 -10.32 9.93
C VAL A 53 16.83 -10.15 10.41
N ALA A 54 15.95 -11.07 10.01
CA ALA A 54 14.58 -11.13 10.51
C ALA A 54 14.60 -11.55 11.98
N ARG A 55 14.04 -10.72 12.88
CA ARG A 55 13.93 -11.06 14.30
C ARG A 55 12.72 -11.93 14.62
N ASP A 56 11.67 -11.82 13.81
CA ASP A 56 10.44 -12.58 13.93
C ASP A 56 10.10 -13.26 12.61
N THR A 57 9.30 -14.32 12.67
CA THR A 57 8.75 -14.99 11.49
C THR A 57 7.68 -14.09 10.86
N GLY A 58 7.72 -13.92 9.53
CA GLY A 58 6.79 -13.05 8.81
C GLY A 58 6.98 -13.09 7.30
N VAL A 59 6.35 -12.15 6.60
CA VAL A 59 6.50 -11.96 5.15
C VAL A 59 7.37 -10.74 4.90
N ILE A 60 8.41 -10.90 4.08
CA ILE A 60 9.32 -9.82 3.73
C ILE A 60 8.72 -8.93 2.64
N ALA A 61 8.88 -7.62 2.77
CA ALA A 61 8.52 -6.66 1.73
C ALA A 61 9.44 -5.43 1.75
N GLY A 62 9.70 -4.88 0.58
CA GLY A 62 10.49 -3.67 0.40
C GLY A 62 11.99 -3.90 0.23
N LEU A 63 12.44 -5.10 -0.15
CA LEU A 63 13.87 -5.37 -0.36
C LEU A 63 14.49 -4.44 -1.42
N LYS A 64 13.70 -4.07 -2.43
CA LYS A 64 14.10 -3.09 -3.46
C LYS A 64 14.38 -1.69 -2.91
N THR A 65 13.92 -1.34 -1.70
CA THR A 65 14.23 -0.02 -1.12
C THR A 65 15.73 0.13 -0.84
N ILE A 66 16.45 -0.98 -0.63
CA ILE A 66 17.87 -0.96 -0.29
C ILE A 66 18.69 -0.39 -1.44
N ASP A 67 18.45 -0.85 -2.67
CA ASP A 67 19.17 -0.37 -3.84
C ASP A 67 18.95 1.13 -4.05
N VAL A 68 17.72 1.61 -3.83
CA VAL A 68 17.38 3.05 -3.92
C VAL A 68 18.05 3.85 -2.80
N ILE A 69 18.14 3.31 -1.58
CA ILE A 69 18.85 3.96 -0.47
C ILE A 69 20.34 4.05 -0.77
N LEU A 70 20.97 2.97 -1.25
CA LEU A 70 22.39 2.95 -1.59
C LEU A 70 22.70 3.98 -2.70
N ASP A 71 21.83 4.07 -3.70
CA ASP A 71 21.93 5.05 -4.77
C ASP A 71 21.77 6.50 -4.26
N GLU A 72 20.70 6.82 -3.52
CA GLU A 72 20.47 8.17 -2.97
C GLU A 72 21.55 8.63 -1.97
N THR A 73 22.19 7.68 -1.29
CA THR A 73 23.28 7.97 -0.33
C THR A 73 24.67 7.90 -0.95
N ASN A 74 24.79 7.53 -2.23
CA ASN A 74 26.05 7.30 -2.94
C ASN A 74 27.00 6.31 -2.23
N VAL A 75 26.45 5.32 -1.53
CA VAL A 75 27.24 4.32 -0.82
C VAL A 75 27.78 3.30 -1.82
N ALA A 76 29.11 3.22 -1.92
CA ALA A 76 29.78 2.28 -2.80
C ALA A 76 29.98 0.93 -2.08
N GLY A 77 29.39 -0.14 -2.62
CA GLY A 77 29.47 -1.45 -2.01
C GLY A 77 28.83 -2.56 -2.84
N SER A 78 28.74 -3.74 -2.23
CA SER A 78 27.96 -4.85 -2.77
C SER A 78 26.75 -5.13 -1.88
N CYS A 79 25.62 -5.45 -2.50
CA CYS A 79 24.38 -5.83 -1.84
C CYS A 79 23.97 -7.21 -2.39
N SER A 80 23.73 -8.16 -1.49
CA SER A 80 23.30 -9.53 -1.83
C SER A 80 22.01 -9.87 -1.11
N ILE A 81 20.91 -9.79 -1.85
CA ILE A 81 19.56 -10.14 -1.39
C ILE A 81 19.42 -11.68 -1.33
N GLN A 82 18.95 -12.21 -0.20
CA GLN A 82 18.87 -13.64 0.10
C GLN A 82 17.45 -14.22 -0.02
N CYS A 83 16.43 -13.37 -0.22
CA CYS A 83 15.02 -13.76 -0.35
C CYS A 83 14.29 -12.79 -1.29
N ALA A 84 13.06 -13.12 -1.70
CA ALA A 84 12.25 -12.23 -2.53
C ALA A 84 11.15 -11.54 -1.73
N ASP A 85 10.74 -10.34 -2.15
CA ASP A 85 9.54 -9.69 -1.62
C ASP A 85 8.31 -10.61 -1.78
N GLY A 86 7.51 -10.72 -0.72
CA GLY A 86 6.40 -11.67 -0.60
C GLY A 86 6.78 -13.06 -0.08
N GLN A 87 8.08 -13.33 0.13
CA GLN A 87 8.52 -14.60 0.70
C GLN A 87 8.33 -14.62 2.23
N THR A 88 7.94 -15.77 2.77
CA THR A 88 7.98 -16.02 4.22
C THR A 88 9.42 -16.22 4.70
N VAL A 89 9.78 -15.55 5.79
CA VAL A 89 11.08 -15.65 6.46
C VAL A 89 10.90 -16.11 7.90
N THR A 90 11.93 -16.74 8.45
CA THR A 90 11.94 -17.23 9.84
C THR A 90 12.83 -16.38 10.74
N SER A 91 12.56 -16.37 12.05
CA SER A 91 13.43 -15.70 13.02
C SER A 91 14.87 -16.19 12.91
N GLY A 92 15.82 -15.25 12.87
CA GLY A 92 17.25 -15.50 12.70
C GLY A 92 17.72 -15.60 11.24
N GLN A 93 16.81 -15.60 10.27
CA GLN A 93 17.18 -15.67 8.85
C GLN A 93 17.79 -14.35 8.37
N ALA A 94 18.97 -14.43 7.75
CA ALA A 94 19.57 -13.30 7.03
C ALA A 94 18.79 -13.05 5.73
N ILE A 95 18.32 -11.82 5.54
CA ILE A 95 17.52 -11.42 4.38
C ILE A 95 18.36 -10.69 3.33
N VAL A 96 19.38 -9.95 3.77
CA VAL A 96 20.29 -9.18 2.91
C VAL A 96 21.65 -9.11 3.56
N VAL A 97 22.70 -9.16 2.74
CA VAL A 97 24.09 -8.94 3.15
C VAL A 97 24.65 -7.75 2.37
N ILE A 98 25.23 -6.78 3.07
CA ILE A 98 25.80 -5.56 2.47
C ILE A 98 27.26 -5.43 2.90
N GLU A 99 28.14 -5.18 1.93
CA GLU A 99 29.57 -4.91 2.15
C GLU A 99 29.93 -3.54 1.60
N ALA A 100 30.42 -2.64 2.45
CA ALA A 100 30.79 -1.26 2.09
C ALA A 100 31.73 -0.65 3.16
N SER A 101 31.98 0.66 3.12
CA SER A 101 32.62 1.36 4.24
C SER A 101 31.83 1.13 5.54
N ALA A 102 32.53 0.82 6.63
CA ALA A 102 31.89 0.61 7.92
C ALA A 102 31.13 1.87 8.38
N ARG A 103 31.64 3.06 8.06
CA ARG A 103 30.98 4.33 8.39
C ARG A 103 29.66 4.51 7.63
N GLU A 104 29.67 4.20 6.34
CA GLU A 104 28.50 4.30 5.48
C GLU A 104 27.41 3.32 5.90
N LEU A 105 27.80 2.06 6.16
CA LEU A 105 26.86 1.02 6.64
C LEU A 105 26.12 1.44 7.92
N LEU A 106 26.85 1.95 8.91
CA LEU A 106 26.25 2.39 10.18
C LEU A 106 25.33 3.59 9.98
N THR A 107 25.71 4.53 9.10
CA THR A 107 24.92 5.73 8.81
C THR A 107 23.58 5.39 8.17
N ILE A 108 23.54 4.43 7.23
CA ILE A 108 22.31 4.07 6.50
C ILE A 108 21.49 2.97 7.18
N GLU A 109 22.03 2.31 8.21
CA GLU A 109 21.42 1.15 8.87
C GLU A 109 19.98 1.43 9.28
N ARG A 110 19.76 2.50 10.04
CA ARG A 110 18.44 2.82 10.61
C ARG A 110 17.42 3.11 9.51
N LEU A 111 17.84 3.80 8.46
CA LEU A 111 17.00 4.12 7.31
C LEU A 111 16.52 2.83 6.63
N ILE A 112 17.44 1.91 6.30
CA ILE A 112 17.12 0.61 5.71
C ILE A 112 16.14 -0.16 6.60
N LEU A 113 16.43 -0.28 7.90
CA LEU A 113 15.61 -1.04 8.83
C LEU A 113 14.20 -0.47 8.99
N ASN A 114 14.05 0.86 8.95
CA ASN A 114 12.75 1.51 9.06
C ASN A 114 11.84 1.21 7.86
N PHE A 115 12.37 1.26 6.63
CA PHE A 115 11.59 0.94 5.43
C PHE A 115 11.21 -0.55 5.38
N ILE A 116 12.20 -1.45 5.49
CA ILE A 116 11.95 -2.90 5.40
C ILE A 116 11.05 -3.34 6.55
N GLY A 117 11.30 -2.88 7.78
CA GLY A 117 10.50 -3.23 8.94
C GLY A 117 9.04 -2.80 8.81
N ARG A 118 8.79 -1.56 8.35
CA ARG A 118 7.43 -1.04 8.11
C ARG A 118 6.70 -1.87 7.07
N LEU A 119 7.31 -2.07 5.90
CA LEU A 119 6.68 -2.75 4.77
C LEU A 119 6.47 -4.23 5.07
N SER A 120 7.45 -4.90 5.67
CA SER A 120 7.33 -6.30 6.09
C SER A 120 6.28 -6.49 7.17
N GLY A 121 6.11 -5.53 8.09
CA GLY A 121 5.02 -5.54 9.07
C GLY A 121 3.64 -5.51 8.42
N ILE A 122 3.45 -4.66 7.40
CA ILE A 122 2.20 -4.61 6.62
C ILE A 122 1.98 -5.91 5.87
N ALA A 123 2.98 -6.40 5.13
CA ALA A 123 2.87 -7.65 4.36
C ALA A 123 2.57 -8.85 5.26
N THR A 124 3.21 -8.92 6.43
CA THR A 124 2.97 -9.98 7.43
C THR A 124 1.54 -9.95 7.94
N LEU A 125 1.03 -8.78 8.32
CA LEU A 125 -0.36 -8.65 8.79
C LEU A 125 -1.36 -8.98 7.67
N THR A 126 -1.12 -8.50 6.45
CA THR A 126 -1.97 -8.85 5.31
C THR A 126 -2.00 -10.35 5.06
N ALA A 127 -0.86 -11.04 5.10
CA ALA A 127 -0.78 -12.49 4.94
C ALA A 127 -1.57 -13.24 6.02
N GLN A 128 -1.60 -12.71 7.25
CA GLN A 128 -2.46 -13.25 8.30
C GLN A 128 -3.93 -13.14 7.88
N TYR A 129 -4.43 -11.96 7.49
CA TYR A 129 -5.84 -11.82 7.05
C TYR A 129 -6.17 -12.71 5.84
N VAL A 130 -5.27 -12.78 4.85
CA VAL A 130 -5.44 -13.64 3.66
C VAL A 130 -5.54 -15.12 4.06
N SER A 131 -4.74 -15.57 5.03
CA SER A 131 -4.83 -16.94 5.54
C SER A 131 -6.15 -17.22 6.26
N HIS A 132 -6.69 -16.26 7.04
CA HIS A 132 -7.94 -16.43 7.78
C HIS A 132 -9.18 -16.57 6.87
N VAL A 133 -9.15 -15.98 5.68
CA VAL A 133 -10.28 -16.10 4.72
C VAL A 133 -10.20 -17.35 3.86
N GLU A 134 -9.10 -18.12 3.91
CA GLU A 134 -8.92 -19.42 3.23
C GLU A 134 -9.33 -19.42 1.74
N GLY A 135 -9.08 -18.31 1.03
CA GLY A 135 -9.45 -18.15 -0.38
C GLY A 135 -10.94 -17.98 -0.67
N ARG A 136 -11.81 -17.89 0.35
CA ARG A 136 -13.25 -17.65 0.18
C ARG A 136 -13.55 -16.24 -0.33
N CYS A 137 -12.69 -15.28 -0.01
CA CYS A 137 -12.75 -13.91 -0.52
C CYS A 137 -11.34 -13.34 -0.68
N ARG A 138 -11.28 -12.15 -1.30
CA ARG A 138 -10.05 -11.37 -1.45
C ARG A 138 -9.99 -10.30 -0.37
N VAL A 139 -8.80 -10.03 0.14
CA VAL A 139 -8.56 -8.99 1.16
C VAL A 139 -8.06 -7.73 0.46
N TYR A 140 -8.85 -6.65 0.48
CA TYR A 140 -8.47 -5.37 -0.12
C TYR A 140 -7.96 -4.37 0.92
N ASP A 141 -7.02 -3.51 0.51
CA ASP A 141 -6.59 -2.35 1.29
C ASP A 141 -7.53 -1.14 1.15
N THR A 142 -7.12 0.01 1.71
CA THR A 142 -7.88 1.27 1.60
C THR A 142 -6.94 2.46 1.34
N ARG A 143 -7.50 3.68 1.33
CA ARG A 143 -6.73 4.93 1.32
C ARG A 143 -6.31 5.42 2.72
N LYS A 144 -6.66 4.68 3.78
CA LYS A 144 -6.27 4.95 5.19
C LYS A 144 -4.81 4.53 5.41
N THR A 145 -3.93 5.17 4.66
CA THR A 145 -2.48 4.92 4.63
C THR A 145 -1.75 6.06 5.31
N THR A 146 -0.49 5.83 5.67
CA THR A 146 0.39 6.91 6.15
C THR A 146 0.56 7.95 5.03
N PRO A 147 0.43 9.27 5.32
CA PRO A 147 0.63 10.31 4.32
C PRO A 147 2.01 10.19 3.64
N GLY A 148 2.03 10.25 2.30
CA GLY A 148 3.25 10.07 1.50
C GLY A 148 3.63 8.61 1.22
N TRP A 149 3.21 7.65 2.04
CA TRP A 149 3.64 6.24 1.93
C TRP A 149 2.70 5.36 1.10
N ARG A 150 1.63 5.92 0.54
CA ARG A 150 0.50 5.14 0.01
C ARG A 150 0.92 4.06 -0.99
N ARG A 151 1.78 4.38 -1.96
CA ARG A 151 2.21 3.39 -2.97
C ARG A 151 3.01 2.25 -2.33
N LEU A 152 3.91 2.57 -1.40
CA LEU A 152 4.73 1.58 -0.73
C LEU A 152 3.89 0.68 0.18
N GLU A 153 2.96 1.25 0.96
CA GLU A 153 2.09 0.45 1.84
C GLU A 153 1.15 -0.45 1.03
N LYS A 154 0.62 0.03 -0.10
CA LYS A 154 -0.18 -0.78 -1.02
C LYS A 154 0.64 -1.86 -1.73
N TYR A 155 1.89 -1.59 -2.08
CA TYR A 155 2.82 -2.61 -2.55
C TYR A 155 3.06 -3.70 -1.49
N ALA A 156 3.27 -3.31 -0.23
CA ALA A 156 3.43 -4.26 0.87
C ALA A 156 2.19 -5.14 1.08
N VAL A 157 0.97 -4.61 0.92
CA VAL A 157 -0.26 -5.40 0.92
C VAL A 157 -0.21 -6.49 -0.15
N ARG A 158 0.24 -6.16 -1.37
CA ARG A 158 0.38 -7.15 -2.46
C ARG A 158 1.43 -8.21 -2.14
N CYS A 159 2.56 -7.84 -1.53
CA CYS A 159 3.55 -8.79 -1.03
C CYS A 159 2.94 -9.77 -0.01
N GLY A 160 2.01 -9.30 0.83
CA GLY A 160 1.26 -10.14 1.77
C GLY A 160 0.15 -10.99 1.15
N GLY A 161 -0.04 -10.94 -0.18
CA GLY A 161 -1.10 -11.66 -0.88
C GLY A 161 -2.47 -10.97 -0.87
N GLY A 162 -2.55 -9.74 -0.37
CA GLY A 162 -3.74 -8.91 -0.47
C GLY A 162 -3.90 -8.30 -1.86
N MET A 163 -5.00 -7.58 -2.05
CA MET A 163 -5.35 -6.86 -3.27
C MET A 163 -5.38 -5.35 -3.01
N ASN A 164 -5.07 -4.56 -4.03
CA ASN A 164 -5.21 -3.11 -3.94
C ASN A 164 -6.63 -2.70 -4.34
N HIS A 165 -7.26 -1.89 -3.51
CA HIS A 165 -8.37 -1.02 -3.91
C HIS A 165 -7.82 0.22 -4.63
N ARG A 166 -8.68 1.15 -5.04
CA ARG A 166 -8.28 2.39 -5.73
C ARG A 166 -7.12 3.11 -5.04
N ILE A 167 -6.17 3.61 -5.82
CA ILE A 167 -4.98 4.30 -5.31
C ILE A 167 -5.34 5.66 -4.72
N GLY A 168 -6.18 6.41 -5.43
CA GLY A 168 -6.55 7.76 -5.06
C GLY A 168 -7.95 8.09 -5.56
N LEU A 169 -8.35 9.34 -5.33
CA LEU A 169 -9.64 9.85 -5.84
C LEU A 169 -9.70 9.87 -7.37
N HIS A 170 -8.55 9.88 -8.04
CA HIS A 170 -8.43 9.89 -9.50
C HIS A 170 -8.63 8.52 -10.13
N ASP A 171 -8.67 7.43 -9.36
CA ASP A 171 -8.50 6.06 -9.88
C ASP A 171 -9.86 5.34 -10.07
N ALA A 172 -10.85 5.65 -9.25
CA ALA A 172 -12.21 5.14 -9.37
C ALA A 172 -13.23 6.09 -8.73
N ILE A 173 -14.47 6.06 -9.25
CA ILE A 173 -15.60 6.78 -8.66
C ILE A 173 -16.17 5.94 -7.53
N MET A 174 -16.35 6.54 -6.36
CA MET A 174 -16.94 5.88 -5.19
C MET A 174 -17.98 6.81 -4.58
N ILE A 175 -19.26 6.47 -4.77
CA ILE A 175 -20.40 7.22 -4.25
C ILE A 175 -20.60 6.82 -2.78
N LYS A 176 -20.95 7.79 -1.94
CA LYS A 176 -21.14 7.66 -0.48
C LYS A 176 -22.32 8.53 -0.09
N ASP A 177 -22.94 8.27 1.05
CA ASP A 177 -24.06 9.07 1.56
C ASP A 177 -23.73 10.56 1.69
N ASN A 178 -22.50 10.89 2.08
CA ASN A 178 -22.05 12.28 2.16
C ASN A 178 -22.12 13.02 0.80
N HIS A 179 -21.89 12.32 -0.32
CA HIS A 179 -21.98 12.93 -1.64
C HIS A 179 -23.43 13.27 -1.99
N LEU A 180 -24.37 12.36 -1.67
CA LEU A 180 -25.80 12.60 -1.87
C LEU A 180 -26.32 13.71 -0.97
N ALA A 181 -25.97 13.69 0.31
CA ALA A 181 -26.40 14.70 1.28
C ALA A 181 -26.00 16.13 0.83
N ILE A 182 -24.77 16.29 0.33
CA ILE A 182 -24.28 17.58 -0.17
C ILE A 182 -25.01 17.98 -1.46
N SER A 183 -25.19 17.07 -2.42
CA SER A 183 -25.95 17.33 -3.65
C SER A 183 -27.40 17.76 -3.39
N ASN A 184 -28.07 17.08 -2.46
CA ASN A 184 -29.45 17.38 -2.07
C ASN A 184 -29.54 18.73 -1.34
N SER A 185 -28.54 19.07 -0.51
CA SER A 185 -28.45 20.39 0.11
C SER A 185 -28.18 21.53 -0.89
N ALA A 186 -27.61 21.20 -2.06
CA ALA A 186 -27.32 22.13 -3.14
C ALA A 186 -28.46 22.26 -4.17
N SER A 187 -29.68 21.81 -3.83
CA SER A 187 -30.92 21.87 -4.66
C SER A 187 -31.01 20.86 -5.81
N VAL A 188 -30.22 19.79 -5.78
CA VAL A 188 -30.37 18.66 -6.71
C VAL A 188 -30.91 17.49 -5.90
N ASP A 189 -32.21 17.21 -5.95
CA ASP A 189 -32.83 16.05 -5.28
C ASP A 189 -32.40 14.76 -6.01
N LEU A 190 -31.17 14.32 -5.72
CA LEU A 190 -30.49 13.21 -6.36
C LEU A 190 -30.72 11.93 -5.56
N THR A 191 -31.37 10.97 -6.20
CA THR A 191 -31.42 9.59 -5.74
C THR A 191 -30.08 8.88 -5.98
N MET A 192 -29.79 7.82 -5.22
CA MET A 192 -28.57 7.02 -5.39
C MET A 192 -28.45 6.44 -6.82
N ARG A 193 -29.57 6.00 -7.41
CA ARG A 193 -29.63 5.53 -8.80
C ARG A 193 -29.20 6.59 -9.80
N GLN A 194 -29.71 7.82 -9.68
CA GLN A 194 -29.31 8.92 -10.55
C GLN A 194 -27.83 9.28 -10.38
N ALA A 195 -27.30 9.20 -9.15
CA ALA A 195 -25.87 9.40 -8.90
C ALA A 195 -25.01 8.35 -9.61
N ILE A 196 -25.42 7.08 -9.63
CA ILE A 196 -24.74 6.00 -10.36
C ILE A 196 -24.78 6.25 -11.87
N GLU A 197 -25.92 6.66 -12.43
CA GLU A 197 -26.05 7.01 -13.85
C GLU A 197 -25.14 8.18 -14.25
N MET A 198 -25.08 9.23 -13.42
CA MET A 198 -24.18 10.36 -13.63
C MET A 198 -22.70 9.95 -13.53
N ALA A 199 -22.38 9.07 -12.58
CA ALA A 199 -21.03 8.52 -12.43
C ALA A 199 -20.62 7.69 -13.65
N ARG A 200 -21.51 6.86 -14.19
CA ARG A 200 -21.27 6.09 -15.43
C ARG A 200 -21.02 6.98 -16.64
N ASN A 201 -21.82 8.04 -16.82
CA ASN A 201 -21.60 9.01 -17.90
C ASN A 201 -20.25 9.72 -17.76
N THR A 202 -19.87 10.06 -16.52
CA THR A 202 -18.56 10.66 -16.23
C THR A 202 -17.43 9.66 -16.52
N ALA A 203 -17.54 8.43 -16.03
CA ALA A 203 -16.59 7.35 -16.28
C ALA A 203 -16.36 7.12 -17.78
N ALA A 204 -17.43 7.06 -18.57
CA ALA A 204 -17.36 6.87 -20.03
C ALA A 204 -16.70 8.05 -20.78
N SER A 205 -16.66 9.25 -20.17
CA SER A 205 -16.01 10.43 -20.75
C SER A 205 -14.50 10.51 -20.46
N ILE A 206 -13.99 9.68 -19.53
CA ILE A 206 -12.59 9.66 -19.14
C ILE A 206 -11.82 8.73 -20.08
N GLU A 207 -10.95 9.29 -20.93
CA GLU A 207 -10.07 8.51 -21.79
C GLU A 207 -8.93 7.86 -20.97
N ARG A 208 -9.02 6.53 -20.79
CA ARG A 208 -8.01 5.69 -20.11
C ARG A 208 -7.94 4.31 -20.74
N ASP A 209 -6.81 3.64 -20.49
CA ASP A 209 -6.58 2.25 -20.93
C ASP A 209 -7.52 1.23 -20.26
N GLN A 210 -8.11 1.59 -19.11
CA GLN A 210 -9.05 0.77 -18.36
C GLN A 210 -10.29 1.58 -17.98
N ASP A 211 -11.44 0.92 -18.02
CA ASP A 211 -12.71 1.50 -17.61
C ASP A 211 -12.66 1.96 -16.15
N VAL A 212 -13.23 3.14 -15.87
CA VAL A 212 -13.29 3.68 -14.51
C VAL A 212 -14.38 2.96 -13.74
N ILE A 213 -13.98 2.26 -12.68
CA ILE A 213 -14.89 1.56 -11.76
C ILE A 213 -15.83 2.57 -11.08
N VAL A 214 -17.12 2.26 -11.09
CA VAL A 214 -18.16 2.95 -10.33
C VAL A 214 -18.59 2.08 -9.16
N GLU A 215 -18.11 2.45 -7.97
CA GLU A 215 -18.45 1.83 -6.70
C GLU A 215 -19.48 2.67 -5.94
N VAL A 216 -20.39 2.03 -5.21
CA VAL A 216 -21.35 2.69 -4.32
C VAL A 216 -21.28 2.10 -2.92
N GLU A 217 -21.26 2.95 -1.91
CA GLU A 217 -21.36 2.58 -0.50
C GLU A 217 -22.82 2.61 -0.06
N VAL A 218 -23.28 1.55 0.60
CA VAL A 218 -24.61 1.45 1.20
C VAL A 218 -24.51 0.93 2.62
N ASP A 219 -25.35 1.44 3.51
CA ASP A 219 -25.38 1.09 4.94
C ASP A 219 -26.66 0.37 5.38
N THR A 220 -27.64 0.21 4.47
CA THR A 220 -28.92 -0.49 4.71
C THR A 220 -29.32 -1.42 3.56
N LEU A 221 -30.15 -2.42 3.86
CA LEU A 221 -30.69 -3.35 2.85
C LEU A 221 -31.70 -2.65 1.92
N GLU A 222 -32.40 -1.62 2.39
CA GLU A 222 -33.25 -0.80 1.54
C GLU A 222 -32.43 -0.06 0.48
N GLN A 223 -31.34 0.61 0.88
CA GLN A 223 -30.42 1.25 -0.07
C GLN A 223 -29.83 0.24 -1.07
N LEU A 224 -29.46 -0.96 -0.60
CA LEU A 224 -28.98 -2.04 -1.49
C LEU A 224 -30.03 -2.40 -2.56
N THR A 225 -31.28 -2.56 -2.15
CA THR A 225 -32.41 -2.84 -3.07
C THR A 225 -32.54 -1.76 -4.14
N ASP A 226 -32.34 -0.50 -3.77
CA ASP A 226 -32.47 0.64 -4.67
C ASP A 226 -31.31 0.75 -5.68
N VAL A 227 -30.10 0.32 -5.31
CA VAL A 227 -28.90 0.45 -6.17
C VAL A 227 -28.68 -0.74 -7.10
N ILE A 228 -29.11 -1.95 -6.75
CA ILE A 228 -28.93 -3.15 -7.61
C ILE A 228 -29.43 -2.91 -9.04
N PRO A 229 -30.63 -2.33 -9.28
CA PRO A 229 -31.14 -2.08 -10.62
C PRO A 229 -30.40 -0.99 -11.42
N ALA A 230 -29.42 -0.30 -10.82
CA ALA A 230 -28.52 0.64 -11.48
C ALA A 230 -27.18 0.00 -11.90
N GLU A 231 -26.99 -1.28 -11.57
CA GLU A 231 -25.83 -2.10 -11.92
C GLU A 231 -24.48 -1.41 -11.61
N PRO A 232 -24.19 -0.92 -10.40
CA PRO A 232 -22.83 -0.45 -10.08
C PRO A 232 -21.80 -1.58 -10.27
N ASP A 233 -20.54 -1.24 -10.57
CA ASP A 233 -19.48 -2.25 -10.71
C ASP A 233 -19.20 -2.96 -9.38
N ILE A 234 -19.26 -2.21 -8.27
CA ILE A 234 -19.02 -2.69 -6.90
C ILE A 234 -20.01 -2.03 -5.94
N VAL A 235 -20.56 -2.82 -5.01
CA VAL A 235 -21.32 -2.31 -3.85
C VAL A 235 -20.55 -2.59 -2.57
N LEU A 236 -20.22 -1.55 -1.82
CA LEU A 236 -19.61 -1.64 -0.49
C LEU A 236 -20.69 -1.62 0.58
N LEU A 237 -20.81 -2.70 1.33
CA LEU A 237 -21.72 -2.83 2.48
C LEU A 237 -21.03 -2.28 3.74
N ASP A 238 -21.39 -1.08 4.18
CA ASP A 238 -20.74 -0.38 5.30
C ASP A 238 -21.40 -0.71 6.64
N ASN A 239 -20.59 -1.16 7.61
CA ASN A 239 -20.98 -1.40 9.01
C ASN A 239 -22.23 -2.28 9.25
N MET A 240 -22.63 -3.11 8.28
CA MET A 240 -23.71 -4.10 8.43
C MET A 240 -23.31 -5.26 9.36
N THR A 241 -24.30 -5.77 10.09
CA THR A 241 -24.20 -7.00 10.89
C THR A 241 -23.98 -8.24 10.02
N VAL A 242 -23.52 -9.34 10.61
CA VAL A 242 -23.32 -10.61 9.86
C VAL A 242 -24.63 -11.12 9.25
N GLU A 243 -25.74 -10.95 9.97
CA GLU A 243 -27.08 -11.31 9.52
C GLU A 243 -27.51 -10.46 8.31
N GLU A 244 -27.27 -9.15 8.35
CA GLU A 244 -27.54 -8.25 7.22
C GLU A 244 -26.65 -8.57 6.01
N LEU A 245 -25.36 -8.87 6.22
CA LEU A 245 -24.45 -9.28 5.13
C LEU A 245 -24.92 -10.57 4.43
N GLN A 246 -25.44 -11.55 5.19
CA GLN A 246 -26.02 -12.76 4.61
C GLN A 246 -27.26 -12.46 3.76
N GLN A 247 -28.12 -11.56 4.24
CA GLN A 247 -29.31 -11.14 3.50
C GLN A 247 -28.93 -10.37 2.24
N ALA A 248 -27.95 -9.46 2.32
CA ALA A 248 -27.44 -8.69 1.20
C ALA A 248 -26.92 -9.59 0.06
N VAL A 249 -26.13 -10.62 0.41
CA VAL A 249 -25.64 -11.60 -0.58
C VAL A 249 -26.79 -12.41 -1.20
N ALA A 250 -27.87 -12.69 -0.48
CA ALA A 250 -29.03 -13.41 -1.00
C ALA A 250 -29.93 -12.58 -1.94
N MET A 251 -29.73 -11.25 -2.00
CA MET A 251 -30.48 -10.33 -2.87
C MET A 251 -29.89 -10.19 -4.28
N ILE A 252 -28.66 -10.68 -4.49
CA ILE A 252 -27.87 -10.54 -5.73
C ILE A 252 -27.76 -11.90 -6.42
#